data_AF-A0A2D8ABU5-F1
#
_entry.id   AF-A0A2D8ABU5-F1
#
_cell.length_a   1.000
_cell.length_b   1.000
_cell.length_c   1.000
_cell.angle_alpha   90.00
_cell.angle_beta   90.00
_cell.angle_gamma   90.00
#
_symmetry.space_group_name_H-M   'P 1'
#
loop_
_entity.id
_entity.type
_entity.pdbx_description
1 polymer ?
#
loop_
_entity_poly.entity_id
_entity_poly.type
_entity_poly.pdbx_seq_one_letter_code
_entity_poly.pdbx_strand_id
1 'polypeptide(L)'
;MSQSLTKTETPNQVDCLLIPLKDKNLLLPNVTVAEIIPFSHLLTTASSVDWMLGRLDWRGTPVPVVCYEMLNQQAAPAPNPNARFAVVNGVGNHAAMPFFAILVQGIPRLVHINEKDIQEVEAMNMGAFDMQAVSIDEGQAMIPDLDRLEQSVLSAL
;
A
#
# COMPACT_ATOMS: atom_id res chain seq x y z
N MET A 1 -47.58 -20.05 -12.63
CA MET A 1 -47.26 -18.70 -12.14
C MET A 1 -45.79 -18.68 -11.81
N SER A 2 -45.02 -17.92 -12.58
CA SER A 2 -43.57 -17.83 -12.52
C SER A 2 -43.12 -17.08 -11.27
N GLN A 3 -42.18 -17.62 -10.51
CA GLN A 3 -41.40 -16.83 -9.55
C GLN A 3 -39.97 -16.77 -10.06
N SER A 4 -39.55 -15.56 -10.40
CA SER A 4 -38.22 -15.21 -10.89
C SER A 4 -37.18 -15.36 -9.78
N LEU A 5 -36.02 -15.86 -10.19
CA LEU A 5 -34.79 -15.92 -9.42
C LEU A 5 -34.33 -14.50 -9.05
N THR A 6 -34.23 -14.18 -7.77
CA THR A 6 -33.41 -13.06 -7.29
C THR A 6 -31.94 -13.46 -7.40
N LYS A 7 -31.31 -13.10 -8.53
CA LYS A 7 -29.86 -13.11 -8.67
C LYS A 7 -29.33 -11.97 -7.82
N THR A 8 -28.69 -12.28 -6.69
CA THR A 8 -27.96 -11.32 -5.88
C THR A 8 -26.84 -10.74 -6.75
N GLU A 9 -26.97 -9.49 -7.18
CA GLU A 9 -25.88 -8.77 -7.84
C GLU A 9 -24.79 -8.53 -6.80
N THR A 10 -23.70 -9.28 -6.88
CA THR A 10 -22.43 -8.90 -6.24
C THR A 10 -22.04 -7.52 -6.77
N PRO A 11 -21.70 -6.54 -5.91
CA PRO A 11 -21.21 -5.27 -6.40
C PRO A 11 -19.91 -5.54 -7.15
N ASN A 12 -19.90 -5.36 -8.46
CA ASN A 12 -18.75 -5.64 -9.34
C ASN A 12 -17.66 -4.55 -9.24
N GLN A 13 -17.70 -3.75 -8.18
CA GLN A 13 -16.94 -2.53 -7.95
C GLN A 13 -16.23 -2.63 -6.60
N VAL A 14 -14.93 -2.36 -6.60
CA VAL A 14 -14.08 -2.33 -5.41
C VAL A 14 -13.56 -0.92 -5.22
N ASP A 15 -13.74 -0.39 -4.01
CA ASP A 15 -13.15 0.89 -3.61
C ASP A 15 -11.65 0.70 -3.38
N CYS A 16 -10.84 1.43 -4.13
CA CYS A 16 -9.39 1.41 -4.03
C CYS A 16 -8.84 2.80 -3.73
N LEU A 17 -7.65 2.84 -3.13
CA LEU A 17 -6.85 4.02 -2.96
C LEU A 17 -5.71 3.98 -3.97
N LEU A 18 -5.59 5.05 -4.74
CA LEU A 18 -4.42 5.35 -5.55
C LEU A 18 -3.46 6.18 -4.71
N ILE A 19 -2.39 5.53 -4.25
CA ILE A 19 -1.45 6.06 -3.27
C ILE A 19 -0.18 6.54 -4.00
N PRO A 20 0.14 7.84 -3.96
CA PRO A 20 1.30 8.35 -4.66
C PRO A 20 2.61 7.97 -3.96
N LEU A 21 3.54 7.40 -4.73
CA LEU A 21 4.95 7.25 -4.39
C LEU A 21 5.78 8.25 -5.21
N LYS A 22 7.11 8.13 -5.19
CA LYS A 22 8.01 9.02 -5.93
C LYS A 22 7.77 9.00 -7.45
N ASP A 23 7.88 7.82 -8.05
CA ASP A 23 7.90 7.65 -9.52
C ASP A 23 6.67 6.87 -10.05
N LYS A 24 5.80 6.41 -9.14
CA LYS A 24 4.61 5.59 -9.48
C LYS A 24 3.52 5.75 -8.42
N ASN A 25 2.37 5.14 -8.68
CA ASN A 25 1.29 5.02 -7.70
C ASN A 25 1.11 3.57 -7.30
N LEU A 26 0.76 3.31 -6.04
CA LEU A 26 0.22 2.02 -5.62
C LEU A 26 -1.30 2.04 -5.75
N LEU A 27 -1.87 0.90 -6.12
CA LEU A 27 -3.31 0.66 -6.08
C LEU A 27 -3.59 -0.38 -5.00
N LEU A 28 -4.32 0.02 -3.97
CA LEU A 28 -4.68 -0.84 -2.84
C LEU A 28 -6.18 -0.78 -2.58
N PRO A 29 -6.86 -1.90 -2.25
CA PRO A 29 -8.24 -1.83 -1.77
C PRO A 29 -8.32 -0.92 -0.54
N ASN A 30 -9.36 -0.09 -0.44
CA ASN A 30 -9.51 0.87 0.66
C ASN A 30 -9.45 0.18 2.04
N VAL A 31 -9.98 -1.04 2.13
CA VAL A 31 -9.99 -1.86 3.35
C VAL A 31 -8.61 -2.31 3.82
N THR A 32 -7.58 -2.32 2.95
CA THR A 32 -6.22 -2.68 3.38
C THR A 32 -5.52 -1.52 4.09
N VAL A 33 -5.98 -0.28 3.89
CA VAL A 33 -5.41 0.90 4.52
C VAL A 33 -6.22 1.28 5.74
N ALA A 34 -5.59 1.19 6.92
CA ALA A 34 -6.21 1.54 8.18
C ALA A 34 -6.36 3.05 8.37
N GLU A 35 -5.32 3.80 8.01
CA GLU A 35 -5.30 5.26 8.17
C GLU A 35 -4.24 5.92 7.29
N ILE A 36 -4.52 7.13 6.82
CA ILE A 36 -3.52 8.02 6.22
C ILE A 36 -3.21 9.13 7.22
N ILE A 37 -2.00 9.11 7.79
CA ILE A 37 -1.58 10.09 8.81
C ILE A 37 -0.52 11.05 8.26
N PRO A 38 -0.45 12.30 8.76
CA PRO A 38 0.62 13.23 8.40
C PRO A 38 2.01 12.65 8.71
N PHE A 39 3.01 13.08 7.93
CA PHE A 39 4.39 12.80 8.28
C PHE A 39 4.71 13.35 9.68
N SER A 40 5.41 12.56 10.47
CA SER A 40 5.80 12.87 11.85
C SER A 40 7.14 12.23 12.16
N HIS A 41 7.72 12.60 13.31
CA HIS A 41 9.01 12.06 13.73
C HIS A 41 8.91 10.55 13.97
N LEU A 42 9.87 9.81 13.40
CA LEU A 42 10.04 8.40 13.64
C LEU A 42 10.92 8.18 14.87
N LEU A 43 10.56 7.18 15.67
CA LEU A 43 11.43 6.58 16.65
C LEU A 43 12.48 5.76 15.89
N THR A 44 13.73 6.17 16.02
CA THR A 44 14.85 5.45 15.41
C THR A 44 14.95 4.06 16.01
N THR A 45 15.02 3.06 15.14
CA THR A 45 15.29 1.68 15.52
C THR A 45 16.63 1.26 14.95
N ALA A 46 17.34 0.36 15.65
CA ALA A 46 18.52 -0.30 15.12
C ALA A 46 18.08 -1.35 14.08
N SER A 47 17.54 -0.88 12.95
CA SER A 47 17.21 -1.74 11.82
C SER A 47 18.50 -2.22 11.14
N SER A 48 18.55 -3.51 10.78
CA SER A 48 19.63 -4.08 9.97
C SER A 48 19.49 -3.80 8.48
N VAL A 49 18.37 -3.22 8.06
CA VAL A 49 18.01 -2.93 6.67
C VAL A 49 17.76 -1.45 6.46
N ASP A 50 18.07 -0.95 5.27
CA ASP A 50 18.02 0.46 4.89
C ASP A 50 16.60 0.96 4.56
N TRP A 51 15.73 0.08 4.09
CA TRP A 51 14.35 0.40 3.72
C TRP A 51 13.39 0.54 4.90
N MET A 52 13.79 0.14 6.11
CA MET A 52 13.01 0.35 7.33
C MET A 52 13.45 1.65 8.00
N LEU A 53 12.57 2.65 7.97
CA LEU A 53 12.88 4.02 8.37
C LEU A 53 12.85 4.23 9.90
N GLY A 54 12.18 3.34 10.62
CA GLY A 54 11.98 3.42 12.07
C GLY A 54 10.60 2.92 12.47
N ARG A 55 10.09 3.42 13.60
CA ARG A 55 8.74 3.15 14.09
C ARG A 55 8.00 4.46 14.38
N LEU A 56 6.69 4.48 14.20
CA LEU A 56 5.83 5.58 14.65
C LEU A 56 4.85 5.08 15.71
N ASP A 57 4.39 5.96 16.59
CA ASP A 57 3.28 5.65 17.49
C ASP A 57 1.95 5.90 16.78
N TRP A 58 1.21 4.84 16.51
CA TRP A 58 -0.13 4.91 15.93
C TRP A 58 -1.14 4.45 16.98
N ARG A 59 -1.88 5.41 17.53
CA ARG A 59 -2.93 5.16 18.55
C ARG A 59 -2.38 4.36 19.75
N GLY A 60 -1.15 4.62 20.17
CA GLY A 60 -0.48 3.91 21.27
C GLY A 60 0.15 2.57 20.89
N THR A 61 0.14 2.21 19.60
CA THR A 61 0.80 1.01 19.08
C THR A 61 2.03 1.41 18.26
N PRO A 62 3.23 0.88 18.56
CA PRO A 62 4.41 1.13 17.75
C PRO A 62 4.30 0.38 16.42
N VAL A 63 4.29 1.12 15.31
CA VAL A 63 4.13 0.60 13.96
C VAL A 63 5.43 0.79 13.16
N PRO A 64 6.02 -0.26 12.56
CA PRO A 64 7.19 -0.13 11.71
C PRO A 64 6.87 0.64 10.43
N VAL A 65 7.81 1.48 10.01
CA VAL A 65 7.66 2.35 8.84
C VAL A 65 8.65 1.94 7.77
N VAL A 66 8.16 1.72 6.55
CA VAL A 66 8.95 1.29 5.40
C VAL A 66 8.94 2.33 4.28
N CYS A 67 10.05 2.37 3.55
CA CYS A 67 10.18 3.07 2.28
C CYS A 67 10.03 2.06 1.15
N TYR A 68 8.89 2.10 0.44
CA TYR A 68 8.57 1.12 -0.61
C TYR A 68 9.56 1.16 -1.78
N GLU A 69 10.05 2.35 -2.11
CA GLU A 69 11.07 2.55 -3.14
C GLU A 69 12.37 1.83 -2.76
N MET A 70 12.88 2.07 -1.56
CA MET A 70 14.12 1.43 -1.09
C MET A 70 13.96 -0.10 -0.95
N LEU A 71 12.78 -0.55 -0.52
CA LEU A 71 12.45 -1.97 -0.46
C LEU A 71 12.55 -2.64 -1.85
N ASN A 72 12.21 -1.90 -2.91
CA ASN A 72 12.36 -2.31 -4.30
C ASN A 72 13.74 -1.96 -4.90
N GLN A 73 14.74 -1.64 -4.07
CA GLN A 73 16.10 -1.25 -4.49
C GLN A 73 16.14 0.02 -5.36
N GLN A 74 15.11 0.87 -5.23
CA GLN A 74 15.04 2.17 -5.88
C GLN A 74 15.58 3.25 -4.95
N ALA A 75 16.02 4.37 -5.53
CA ALA A 75 16.51 5.49 -4.74
C ALA A 75 15.40 6.07 -3.85
N ALA A 76 15.74 6.38 -2.60
CA ALA A 76 14.84 7.03 -1.67
C ALA A 76 14.18 8.29 -2.28
N PRO A 77 12.92 8.59 -1.90
CA PRO A 77 12.29 9.85 -2.26
C PRO A 77 13.05 11.04 -1.66
N ALA A 78 13.07 12.16 -2.38
CA ALA A 78 13.54 13.41 -1.82
C ALA A 78 12.59 13.87 -0.69
N PRO A 79 13.07 14.67 0.27
CA PRO A 79 12.21 15.24 1.31
C PRO A 79 11.02 15.97 0.68
N ASN A 80 9.81 15.61 1.11
CA ASN A 80 8.57 16.11 0.56
C ASN A 80 7.66 16.60 1.70
N PRO A 81 7.29 17.89 1.75
CA PRO A 81 6.43 18.42 2.81
C PRO A 81 5.01 17.86 2.78
N ASN A 82 4.58 17.28 1.65
CA ASN A 82 3.29 16.61 1.51
C ASN A 82 3.35 15.11 1.82
N ALA A 83 4.51 14.60 2.24
CA ALA A 83 4.66 13.20 2.60
C ALA A 83 3.72 12.82 3.75
N ARG A 84 3.29 11.56 3.74
CA ARG A 84 2.40 10.98 4.73
C ARG A 84 2.82 9.55 5.04
N PHE A 85 2.20 8.97 6.06
CA PHE A 85 2.27 7.54 6.28
C PHE A 85 0.91 6.91 5.96
N ALA A 86 0.92 5.90 5.10
CA ALA A 86 -0.22 5.02 4.92
C ALA A 86 -0.05 3.83 5.86
N VAL A 87 -0.85 3.79 6.92
CA VAL A 87 -0.91 2.63 7.83
C VAL A 87 -1.73 1.54 7.15
N VAL A 88 -1.12 0.37 6.98
CA VAL A 88 -1.68 -0.78 6.27
C VAL A 88 -1.98 -1.88 7.29
N ASN A 89 -3.14 -2.52 7.13
CA ASN A 89 -3.53 -3.71 7.87
C ASN A 89 -2.64 -4.88 7.42
N GLY A 90 -2.02 -5.59 8.36
CA GLY A 90 -1.35 -6.86 8.08
C GLY A 90 -2.33 -7.87 7.48
N VAL A 91 -1.90 -8.60 6.45
CA VAL A 91 -2.73 -9.56 5.73
C VAL A 91 -2.60 -10.98 6.30
N GLY A 92 -1.46 -11.31 6.92
CA GLY A 92 -1.15 -12.64 7.47
C GLY A 92 -1.66 -12.93 8.88
N ASN A 93 -2.47 -12.05 9.48
CA ASN A 93 -2.98 -12.18 10.86
C ASN A 93 -1.86 -12.37 11.91
N HIS A 94 -0.73 -11.67 11.74
CA HIS A 94 0.39 -11.73 12.65
C HIS A 94 0.15 -10.83 13.87
N ALA A 95 -0.22 -11.42 15.00
CA ALA A 95 -0.51 -10.68 16.24
C ALA A 95 0.65 -9.79 16.73
N ALA A 96 1.90 -10.14 16.39
CA ALA A 96 3.08 -9.36 16.74
C ALA A 96 3.25 -8.09 15.90
N MET A 97 2.67 -8.04 14.69
CA MET A 97 2.73 -6.90 13.78
C MET A 97 1.40 -6.81 13.02
N PRO A 98 0.32 -6.38 13.69
CA PRO A 98 -0.99 -6.26 13.04
C PRO A 98 -1.04 -5.13 12.01
N PHE A 99 -0.07 -4.20 12.05
CA PHE A 99 0.02 -3.06 11.14
C PHE A 99 1.47 -2.77 10.79
N PHE A 100 1.68 -2.22 9.60
CA PHE A 100 2.91 -1.55 9.19
C PHE A 100 2.53 -0.27 8.44
N ALA A 101 3.47 0.65 8.27
CA ALA A 101 3.23 1.91 7.59
C ALA A 101 4.16 2.10 6.41
N ILE A 102 3.65 2.65 5.31
CA ILE A 102 4.42 2.99 4.12
C ILE A 102 4.58 4.51 4.06
N LEU A 103 5.80 5.00 3.82
CA LEU A 103 6.04 6.40 3.46
C LEU A 103 5.47 6.68 2.06
N VAL A 104 4.55 7.64 1.95
CA VAL A 104 3.88 8.01 0.69
C VAL A 104 4.09 9.50 0.40
N GLN A 105 4.01 9.88 -0.87
CA GLN A 105 4.41 11.21 -1.38
C GLN A 105 3.24 12.19 -1.54
N GLY A 106 2.10 11.92 -0.89
CA GLY A 106 0.93 12.77 -0.98
C GLY A 106 -0.32 12.14 -0.37
N ILE A 107 -1.46 12.76 -0.67
CA ILE A 107 -2.78 12.27 -0.26
C ILE A 107 -3.25 11.23 -1.28
N PRO A 108 -3.61 10.02 -0.85
CA PRO A 108 -4.22 9.04 -1.74
C PRO A 108 -5.56 9.53 -2.30
N ARG A 109 -5.85 9.14 -3.53
CA ARG A 109 -7.15 9.41 -4.16
C ARG A 109 -8.02 8.17 -4.08
N LEU A 110 -9.26 8.32 -3.65
CA LEU A 110 -10.25 7.26 -3.76
C LEU A 110 -10.62 7.08 -5.23
N VAL A 111 -10.53 5.85 -5.72
CA VAL A 111 -10.92 5.44 -7.07
C VAL A 111 -11.82 4.21 -6.94
N HIS A 112 -12.76 4.06 -7.87
CA HIS A 112 -13.67 2.93 -7.87
C HIS A 112 -13.36 2.04 -9.07
N ILE A 113 -12.92 0.81 -8.81
CA ILE A 113 -12.42 -0.08 -9.85
C ILE A 113 -13.44 -1.20 -10.09
N ASN A 114 -13.89 -1.34 -11.34
CA ASN A 114 -14.54 -2.57 -11.79
C ASN A 114 -13.53 -3.44 -12.55
N GLU A 115 -13.83 -4.73 -12.70
CA GLU A 115 -12.97 -5.68 -13.45
C GLU A 115 -12.65 -5.24 -14.88
N LYS A 116 -13.55 -4.48 -15.51
CA LYS A 116 -13.38 -3.94 -16.88
C LYS A 116 -12.53 -2.67 -16.94
N ASP A 117 -12.36 -1.97 -15.82
CA ASP A 117 -11.66 -0.68 -15.74
C ASP A 117 -10.17 -0.88 -15.41
N ILE A 118 -9.75 -2.11 -15.12
CA ILE A 118 -8.39 -2.50 -14.83
C ILE A 118 -7.81 -3.35 -15.96
N GLN A 119 -6.69 -2.90 -16.52
CA GLN A 119 -5.97 -3.63 -17.55
C GLN A 119 -4.56 -3.90 -17.09
N GLU A 120 -4.15 -5.16 -17.14
CA GLU A 120 -2.75 -5.52 -16.93
C GLU A 120 -1.89 -4.95 -18.05
N VAL A 121 -0.77 -4.34 -17.68
CA VAL A 121 0.19 -3.77 -18.62
C VAL A 121 1.60 -4.25 -18.29
N GLU A 122 2.46 -4.31 -19.29
CA GLU A 122 3.87 -4.55 -19.06
C GLU A 122 4.54 -3.26 -18.54
N ALA A 123 5.27 -3.37 -17.43
CA ALA A 123 6.07 -2.28 -16.90
C ALA A 123 7.56 -2.65 -16.92
N MET A 124 8.37 -1.80 -17.55
CA MET A 124 9.82 -2.05 -17.69
C MET A 124 10.57 -2.04 -16.33
N ASN A 125 10.00 -1.41 -15.30
CA ASN A 125 10.66 -1.16 -14.01
C ASN A 125 9.84 -1.71 -12.83
N MET A 126 9.37 -2.96 -12.93
CA MET A 126 8.80 -3.67 -11.78
C MET A 126 9.90 -3.99 -10.76
N GLY A 127 9.65 -3.64 -9.50
CA GLY A 127 10.47 -4.05 -8.37
C GLY A 127 10.03 -5.42 -7.83
N ALA A 128 10.82 -5.97 -6.92
CA ALA A 128 10.59 -7.31 -6.34
C ALA A 128 9.28 -7.44 -5.55
N PHE A 129 8.68 -6.32 -5.14
CA PHE A 129 7.42 -6.26 -4.38
C PHE A 129 6.26 -5.75 -5.21
N ASP A 130 6.48 -5.42 -6.49
CA ASP A 130 5.38 -5.13 -7.40
C ASP A 130 4.80 -6.47 -7.90
N MET A 131 3.53 -6.73 -7.59
CA MET A 131 2.85 -7.96 -8.04
C MET A 131 2.38 -7.81 -9.48
N GLN A 132 1.76 -6.66 -9.81
CA GLN A 132 1.19 -6.43 -11.12
C GLN A 132 1.17 -4.93 -11.46
N ALA A 133 1.51 -4.60 -12.70
CA ALA A 133 1.33 -3.26 -13.24
C ALA A 133 -0.02 -3.17 -13.96
N VAL A 134 -0.78 -2.12 -13.68
CA VAL A 134 -2.12 -1.95 -14.21
C VAL A 134 -2.34 -0.54 -14.74
N SER A 135 -3.17 -0.43 -15.78
CA SER A 135 -3.73 0.82 -16.27
C SER A 135 -5.18 0.93 -15.81
N ILE A 136 -5.52 2.07 -15.24
CA ILE A 136 -6.89 2.48 -14.85
C ILE A 136 -7.17 3.88 -15.46
N ASP A 137 -8.41 4.36 -15.35
CA ASP A 137 -8.81 5.66 -15.89
C ASP A 137 -7.97 6.82 -15.32
N GLU A 138 -7.56 6.72 -14.06
CA GLU A 138 -6.74 7.71 -13.36
C GLU A 138 -5.23 7.62 -13.66
N GLY A 139 -4.80 6.68 -14.52
CA GLY A 139 -3.42 6.49 -14.96
C GLY A 139 -2.87 5.10 -14.67
N GLN A 140 -1.54 4.99 -14.69
CA GLN A 140 -0.85 3.74 -14.35
C GLN A 140 -0.64 3.60 -12.84
N ALA A 141 -0.76 2.37 -12.34
CA ALA A 141 -0.55 2.02 -10.95
C ALA A 141 0.11 0.64 -10.83
N MET A 142 0.69 0.38 -9.65
CA MET A 142 1.22 -0.91 -9.25
C MET A 142 0.37 -1.50 -8.15
N ILE A 143 -0.02 -2.77 -8.30
CA ILE A 143 -0.55 -3.56 -7.20
C ILE A 143 0.65 -4.18 -6.48
N PRO A 144 0.89 -3.86 -5.19
CA PRO A 144 2.00 -4.43 -4.44
C PRO A 144 1.65 -5.83 -3.91
N ASP A 145 2.68 -6.66 -3.72
CA ASP A 145 2.61 -7.92 -2.98
C ASP A 145 2.68 -7.64 -1.47
N LEU A 146 1.50 -7.46 -0.85
CA LEU A 146 1.40 -7.13 0.58
C LEU A 146 1.86 -8.27 1.49
N ASP A 147 1.61 -9.53 1.12
CA ASP A 147 2.07 -10.69 1.88
C ASP A 147 3.59 -10.73 1.97
N ARG A 148 4.27 -10.56 0.83
CA ARG A 148 5.73 -10.53 0.77
C ARG A 148 6.31 -9.33 1.51
N LEU A 149 5.67 -8.17 1.37
CA LEU A 149 6.06 -6.95 2.09
C LEU A 149 5.98 -7.20 3.60
N GLU A 150 4.85 -7.69 4.10
CA GLU A 150 4.63 -8.00 5.52
C GLU A 150 5.67 -8.98 6.06
N GLN A 151 5.94 -10.09 5.35
CA GLN A 151 6.96 -11.06 5.73
C GLN A 151 8.37 -10.44 5.82
N SER A 152 8.68 -9.51 4.92
CA SER A 152 9.97 -8.81 4.91
C SER A 152 10.10 -7.88 6.12
N VAL A 153 9.03 -7.15 6.46
CA VAL A 153 9.01 -6.31 7.68
C VAL A 153 9.18 -7.18 8.91
N LEU A 154 8.40 -8.26 9.05
CA LEU A 154 8.49 -9.19 10.18
C LEU A 154 9.89 -9.76 10.37
N SER A 155 10.57 -10.09 9.28
CA SER A 155 11.93 -10.65 9.33
C SER A 155 12.99 -9.63 9.75
N ALA A 156 12.68 -8.33 9.69
CA ALA A 156 13.57 -7.22 10.02
C ALA A 156 13.23 -6.53 11.36
N LEU A 157 12.17 -6.96 12.06
CA LEU A 157 11.79 -6.45 13.40
C LEU A 157 12.68 -7.01 14.51
#